data_AF-K2MXN5-F1
#
_entry.id   AF-K2MXN5-F1
#
_cell.length_a   1.000
_cell.length_b   1.000
_cell.length_c   1.000
_cell.angle_alpha   90.00
_cell.angle_beta   90.00
_cell.angle_gamma   90.00
#
_symmetry.space_group_name_H-M   'P 1'
#
loop_
_entity.id
_entity.type
_entity.pdbx_description
1 polymer ?
#
loop_
_entity_poly.entity_id
_entity_poly.type
_entity_poly.pdbx_seq_one_letter_code
_entity_poly.pdbx_strand_id
1 'polypeptide(L)'
;MLYSNNIHDASVLVHCLVGSSPLRSLDGGCKKDAGKKKLLSKTRCQNCLINVPPVEFSAFVYVFGSGITVEASCSSMLGFLIIDGVTIHDGLITDSLVPREGCPVGEMLYQGPWLNQRALSESVLSVRSNVNPLDPWRQEQAFFFDRHVRPWISRFLRFGHSPVHTVKPEFADALSRFLECFYVDDDLAAFVERFAHEVQRKERYMWSTIVMGIIQ
;
A
#
# COMPACT_ATOMS: atom_id res chain seq x y z
N MET A 1 10.90 -1.65 8.02
CA MET A 1 11.36 -0.24 8.02
C MET A 1 12.79 -0.24 7.52
N LEU A 2 13.07 0.43 6.40
CA LEU A 2 14.44 0.65 5.92
C LEU A 2 14.75 2.13 6.08
N TYR A 3 15.90 2.46 6.65
CA TYR A 3 16.30 3.83 6.91
C TYR A 3 17.73 4.04 6.48
N SER A 4 17.97 5.12 5.74
CA SER A 4 19.31 5.56 5.34
C SER A 4 19.45 7.05 5.59
N ASN A 5 20.58 7.43 6.17
CA ASN A 5 20.96 8.81 6.36
C ASN A 5 22.09 9.18 5.41
N ASN A 6 22.04 10.42 4.93
CA ASN A 6 23.09 11.03 4.13
C ASN A 6 23.23 10.42 2.72
N ILE A 7 22.08 10.12 2.09
CA ILE A 7 22.02 9.87 0.64
C ILE A 7 21.90 11.22 -0.03
N HIS A 8 22.96 11.71 -0.68
CA HIS A 8 22.96 13.00 -1.37
C HIS A 8 22.42 14.15 -0.49
N ASP A 9 22.91 14.27 0.75
CA ASP A 9 22.42 15.23 1.74
C ASP A 9 20.90 15.10 2.03
N ALA A 10 20.39 13.87 2.03
CA ALA A 10 19.02 13.56 2.45
C ALA A 10 18.94 12.36 3.40
N SER A 11 17.85 12.33 4.17
CA SER A 11 17.38 11.18 4.92
C SER A 11 16.24 10.50 4.16
N VAL A 12 16.34 9.19 3.98
CA VAL A 12 15.34 8.38 3.28
C VAL A 12 14.82 7.29 4.21
N LEU A 13 13.50 7.20 4.33
CA LEU A 13 12.81 6.19 5.13
C LEU A 13 11.76 5.47 4.29
N VAL A 14 11.80 4.14 4.27
CA VAL A 14 10.80 3.30 3.61
C VAL A 14 10.00 2.51 4.64
N HIS A 15 8.69 2.69 4.58
CA HIS A 15 7.73 2.10 5.50
C HIS A 15 6.67 1.28 4.76
N CYS A 16 6.65 -0.03 5.01
CA CYS A 16 5.70 -0.97 4.44
C CYS A 16 4.98 -1.69 5.59
N LEU A 17 3.64 -1.71 5.59
CA LEU A 17 2.87 -2.61 6.46
C LEU A 17 2.28 -3.73 5.63
N VAL A 18 2.56 -4.95 6.07
CA VAL A 18 2.17 -6.18 5.39
C VAL A 18 0.91 -6.71 6.05
N GLY A 19 -0.21 -6.68 5.33
CA GLY A 19 -1.49 -7.19 5.82
C GLY A 19 -1.54 -8.71 5.94
N SER A 20 -2.52 -9.20 6.69
CA SER A 20 -2.79 -10.63 6.87
C SER A 20 -3.43 -11.27 5.63
N SER A 21 -4.14 -10.48 4.82
CA SER A 21 -4.72 -10.86 3.53
C SER A 21 -3.66 -11.37 2.55
N PRO A 22 -3.96 -12.35 1.69
CA PRO A 22 -3.03 -12.80 0.66
C PRO A 22 -2.44 -11.64 -0.15
N LEU A 23 -1.16 -11.72 -0.49
CA LEU A 23 -0.47 -10.81 -1.41
C LEU A 23 -0.51 -11.35 -2.86
N ARG A 24 -0.38 -10.45 -3.85
CA ARG A 24 -0.37 -10.82 -5.28
C ARG A 24 0.83 -11.73 -5.54
N SER A 25 0.70 -12.68 -6.47
CA SER A 25 1.83 -13.53 -6.85
C SER A 25 2.94 -12.69 -7.48
N LEU A 26 4.20 -12.92 -7.08
CA LEU A 26 5.37 -12.28 -7.68
C LEU A 26 5.48 -12.54 -9.19
N ASP A 27 5.03 -13.71 -9.64
CA ASP A 27 5.03 -14.09 -11.07
C ASP A 27 3.87 -13.43 -11.86
N GLY A 28 2.95 -12.77 -11.17
CA GLY A 28 1.67 -12.35 -11.73
C GLY A 28 0.72 -13.51 -12.05
N GLY A 29 -0.51 -13.14 -12.45
CA GLY A 29 -1.56 -14.09 -12.81
C GLY A 29 -2.09 -14.95 -11.65
N CYS A 30 -3.29 -15.51 -11.83
CA CYS A 30 -3.79 -16.55 -10.93
C CYS A 30 -3.21 -17.90 -11.36
N LYS A 31 -2.33 -18.51 -10.53
CA LYS A 31 -2.10 -19.96 -10.63
C LYS A 31 -3.46 -20.64 -10.44
N LYS A 32 -3.90 -21.41 -11.44
CA LYS A 32 -5.22 -22.07 -11.53
C LYS A 32 -5.39 -23.20 -10.51
N ASP A 33 -4.97 -23.01 -9.26
CA ASP A 33 -5.11 -24.02 -8.20
C ASP A 33 -6.28 -23.71 -7.25
N ALA A 34 -7.20 -22.84 -7.65
CA ALA A 34 -8.55 -22.87 -7.12
C ALA A 34 -9.29 -24.06 -7.76
N GLY A 35 -9.10 -25.25 -7.21
CA GLY A 35 -9.97 -26.39 -7.48
C GLY A 35 -11.42 -25.90 -7.45
N LYS A 36 -12.16 -26.12 -8.54
CA LYS A 36 -13.56 -25.73 -8.69
C LYS A 36 -14.39 -26.32 -7.56
N LYS A 37 -14.48 -25.64 -6.41
CA LYS A 37 -15.52 -25.92 -5.43
C LYS A 37 -16.83 -25.55 -6.11
N LYS A 38 -17.64 -26.55 -6.46
CA LYS A 38 -19.01 -26.38 -6.95
C LYS A 38 -19.76 -25.55 -5.91
N LEU A 39 -19.88 -24.25 -6.15
CA LEU A 39 -20.73 -23.35 -5.36
C LEU A 39 -22.18 -23.72 -5.65
N LEU A 40 -22.89 -24.17 -4.61
CA LEU A 40 -24.33 -24.40 -4.65
C LEU A 40 -25.03 -23.10 -5.05
N SER A 41 -25.98 -23.20 -6.00
CA SER A 41 -26.53 -22.08 -6.78
C SER A 41 -27.42 -21.09 -6.03
N LYS A 42 -27.44 -21.06 -4.69
CA LYS A 42 -28.42 -20.27 -3.93
C LYS A 42 -27.91 -19.50 -2.71
N THR A 43 -26.60 -19.42 -2.48
CA THR A 43 -26.05 -18.45 -1.51
C THR A 43 -25.51 -17.25 -2.28
N ARG A 44 -26.10 -16.07 -2.06
CA ARG A 44 -25.57 -14.79 -2.58
C ARG A 44 -24.22 -14.53 -1.89
N CYS A 45 -23.17 -15.09 -2.46
CA CYS A 45 -21.81 -14.93 -1.96
C CYS A 45 -21.28 -13.56 -2.39
N GLN A 46 -21.70 -12.49 -1.71
CA GLN A 46 -20.92 -11.26 -1.71
C GLN A 46 -19.56 -11.64 -1.12
N ASN A 47 -18.46 -11.36 -1.85
CA ASN A 47 -17.06 -11.66 -1.48
C ASN A 47 -16.47 -13.02 -1.90
N CYS A 48 -17.01 -13.73 -2.89
CA CYS A 48 -16.46 -15.03 -3.34
C CYS A 48 -15.15 -14.98 -4.18
N LEU A 49 -14.59 -13.81 -4.49
CA LEU A 49 -13.28 -13.68 -5.13
C LEU A 49 -12.37 -12.90 -4.18
N ILE A 50 -11.29 -13.55 -3.75
CA ILE A 50 -10.25 -12.94 -2.91
C ILE A 50 -9.67 -11.79 -3.73
N ASN A 51 -9.96 -10.57 -3.33
CA ASN A 51 -9.24 -9.44 -3.86
C ASN A 51 -7.87 -9.40 -3.18
N VAL A 52 -6.84 -9.30 -4.00
CA VAL A 52 -5.46 -9.39 -3.55
C VAL A 52 -4.82 -8.04 -3.89
N PRO A 53 -4.67 -7.11 -2.93
CA PRO A 53 -4.08 -5.81 -3.19
C PRO A 53 -2.58 -5.95 -3.55
N PRO A 54 -2.02 -4.97 -4.28
CA PRO A 54 -0.58 -4.88 -4.47
C PRO A 54 0.13 -4.60 -3.14
N VAL A 55 1.46 -4.74 -3.11
CA VAL A 55 2.26 -4.38 -1.94
C VAL A 55 2.39 -2.86 -1.91
N GLU A 56 1.80 -2.22 -0.91
CA GLU A 56 1.79 -0.77 -0.73
C GLU A 56 2.79 -0.33 0.35
N PHE A 57 3.58 0.70 0.06
CA PHE A 57 4.59 1.24 0.98
C PHE A 57 4.80 2.74 0.79
N SER A 58 5.17 3.44 1.86
CA SER A 58 5.48 4.87 1.84
C SER A 58 6.98 5.05 1.80
N ALA A 59 7.47 5.95 0.93
CA ALA A 59 8.84 6.42 0.95
C ALA A 59 8.87 7.89 1.41
N PHE A 60 9.65 8.20 2.43
CA PHE A 60 9.85 9.54 2.96
C PHE A 60 11.25 10.02 2.59
N VAL A 61 11.36 11.19 1.98
CA VAL A 61 12.62 11.82 1.59
C VAL A 61 12.68 13.21 2.20
N TYR A 62 13.65 13.42 3.10
CA TYR A 62 13.94 14.73 3.67
C TYR A 62 15.30 15.20 3.19
N VAL A 63 15.32 16.27 2.39
CA VAL A 63 16.57 16.88 1.92
C VAL A 63 17.03 17.91 2.97
N PHE A 64 18.26 17.80 3.46
CA PHE A 64 18.79 18.71 4.47
C PHE A 64 18.75 20.16 3.98
N GLY A 65 18.26 21.07 4.83
CA GLY A 65 18.14 22.49 4.50
C GLY A 65 16.91 22.87 3.67
N SER A 66 16.13 21.91 3.15
CA SER A 66 14.88 22.20 2.42
C SER A 66 13.72 22.63 3.33
N GLY A 67 13.75 22.23 4.59
CA GLY A 67 12.67 22.47 5.55
C GLY A 67 11.41 21.62 5.31
N ILE A 68 11.43 20.70 4.34
CA ILE A 68 10.26 19.88 3.97
C ILE A 68 10.64 18.40 3.81
N THR A 69 9.68 17.53 4.11
CA THR A 69 9.75 16.08 3.84
C THR A 69 8.74 15.72 2.76
N VAL A 70 9.21 15.02 1.73
CA VAL A 70 8.36 14.46 0.66
C VAL A 70 7.98 13.04 1.04
N GLU A 71 6.69 12.75 1.13
CA GLU A 71 6.16 11.40 1.26
C GLU A 71 5.58 10.95 -0.08
N ALA A 72 6.11 9.87 -0.63
CA ALA A 72 5.57 9.18 -1.79
C ALA A 72 4.75 7.96 -1.35
N SER A 73 3.50 7.91 -1.82
CA SER A 73 2.63 6.73 -1.71
C SER A 73 2.94 5.80 -2.88
N CYS A 74 3.63 4.71 -2.58
CA CYS A 74 4.13 3.77 -3.58
C CYS A 74 3.39 2.44 -3.51
N SER A 75 3.34 1.78 -4.66
CA SER A 75 2.90 0.41 -4.81
C SER A 75 3.92 -0.36 -5.63
N SER A 76 4.20 -1.61 -5.26
CA SER A 76 4.97 -2.53 -6.07
C SER A 76 4.05 -3.55 -6.75
N MET A 77 4.26 -3.74 -8.06
CA MET A 77 3.57 -4.73 -8.87
C MET A 77 4.56 -5.39 -9.83
N LEU A 78 4.81 -6.69 -9.65
CA LEU A 78 5.73 -7.47 -10.50
C LEU A 78 7.17 -6.90 -10.48
N GLY A 79 7.59 -6.39 -9.33
CA GLY A 79 8.87 -5.72 -9.13
C GLY A 79 8.94 -4.27 -9.61
N PHE A 80 7.93 -3.76 -10.31
CA PHE A 80 7.92 -2.38 -10.78
C PHE A 80 7.32 -1.43 -9.74
N LEU A 81 7.91 -0.24 -9.64
CA LEU A 81 7.46 0.85 -8.80
C LEU A 81 6.34 1.62 -9.48
N ILE A 82 5.26 1.86 -8.74
CA ILE A 82 4.20 2.77 -9.13
C ILE A 82 4.05 3.80 -8.02
N ILE A 83 4.15 5.08 -8.36
CA ILE A 83 3.94 6.19 -7.41
C ILE A 83 2.54 6.76 -7.64
N ASP A 84 1.63 6.53 -6.69
CA ASP A 84 0.22 6.93 -6.80
C ASP A 84 -0.03 8.38 -6.39
N GLY A 85 0.80 8.89 -5.49
CA GLY A 85 0.63 10.21 -4.89
C GLY A 85 1.88 10.69 -4.17
N VAL A 86 1.97 12.00 -4.00
CA VAL A 86 2.99 12.64 -3.16
C VAL A 86 2.34 13.66 -2.25
N THR A 87 2.75 13.63 -0.99
CA THR A 87 2.35 14.57 0.06
C THR A 87 3.60 15.29 0.57
N ILE A 88 3.49 16.57 0.90
CA ILE A 88 4.58 17.36 1.46
C ILE A 88 4.27 17.63 2.93
N HIS A 89 5.28 17.43 3.78
CA HIS A 89 5.22 17.67 5.22
C HIS A 89 6.27 18.71 5.61
N ASP A 90 5.97 19.49 6.64
CA ASP A 90 6.93 20.45 7.17
C ASP A 90 7.94 19.75 8.08
N GLY A 91 9.21 20.15 7.97
CA GLY A 91 10.29 19.66 8.82
C GLY A 91 10.87 18.30 8.42
N LEU A 92 11.61 17.71 9.35
CA LEU A 92 12.34 16.45 9.20
C LEU A 92 11.46 15.22 9.46
N ILE A 93 11.93 14.04 9.04
CA ILE A 93 11.25 12.76 9.29
C ILE A 93 11.22 12.48 10.80
N THR A 94 10.04 12.57 11.41
CA THR A 94 9.81 12.21 12.82
C THR A 94 9.06 10.88 12.94
N ASP A 95 9.17 10.23 14.10
CA ASP A 95 8.38 9.04 14.43
C ASP A 95 6.87 9.28 14.31
N SER A 96 6.43 10.51 14.61
CA SER A 96 5.04 10.93 14.50
C SER A 96 4.59 11.13 13.05
N LEU A 97 5.46 11.04 12.05
CA LEU A 97 5.12 11.14 10.63
C LEU A 97 4.86 9.76 10.01
N VAL A 98 5.47 8.72 10.58
CA VAL A 98 5.39 7.35 10.07
C VAL A 98 4.05 6.74 10.45
N PRO A 99 3.23 6.27 9.49
CA PRO A 99 1.94 5.66 9.80
C PRO A 99 2.13 4.42 10.69
N ARG A 100 1.60 4.45 11.90
CA ARG A 100 1.51 3.26 12.77
C ARG A 100 0.04 2.85 12.91
N GLU A 101 -0.24 1.55 12.91
CA GLU A 101 -1.60 1.06 13.12
C GLU A 101 -2.17 1.62 14.44
N GLY A 102 -3.39 2.17 14.38
CA GLY A 102 -4.04 2.79 15.53
C GLY A 102 -3.55 4.19 15.91
N CYS A 103 -2.60 4.78 15.17
CA CYS A 103 -2.15 6.15 15.38
C CYS A 103 -2.58 7.07 14.22
N PRO A 104 -3.50 8.02 14.44
CA PRO A 104 -3.98 8.95 13.42
C PRO A 104 -2.92 10.01 13.09
N VAL A 105 -1.89 9.61 12.32
CA VAL A 105 -0.81 10.50 11.89
C VAL A 105 -1.16 11.16 10.56
N GLY A 106 -1.13 12.49 10.50
CA GLY A 106 -1.32 13.26 9.27
C GLY A 106 -2.77 13.31 8.76
N GLU A 107 -3.74 13.08 9.64
CA GLU A 107 -5.16 13.29 9.32
C GLU A 107 -5.42 14.76 8.96
N MET A 108 -6.29 14.97 7.97
CA MET A 108 -6.68 16.31 7.46
C MET A 108 -5.61 17.09 6.66
N LEU A 109 -4.48 16.48 6.30
CA LEU A 109 -3.53 17.07 5.35
C LEU A 109 -3.95 16.80 3.89
N TYR A 110 -3.61 17.74 3.00
CA TYR A 110 -3.79 17.56 1.56
C TYR A 110 -2.91 16.41 1.04
N GLN A 111 -3.52 15.35 0.54
CA GLN A 111 -2.83 14.12 0.09
C GLN A 111 -2.22 14.21 -1.33
N GLY A 112 -2.22 15.39 -1.94
CA GLY A 112 -1.77 15.57 -3.32
C GLY A 112 -2.78 15.14 -4.39
N PRO A 113 -2.50 15.43 -5.67
CA PRO A 113 -3.26 14.94 -6.82
C PRO A 113 -2.95 13.48 -7.15
N TRP A 114 -3.68 12.88 -8.09
CA TRP A 114 -3.28 11.62 -8.73
C TRP A 114 -2.04 11.84 -9.59
N LEU A 115 -1.03 10.98 -9.42
CA LEU A 115 0.16 10.99 -10.29
C LEU A 115 0.01 10.08 -11.50
N ASN A 116 -0.85 9.08 -11.40
CA ASN A 116 -1.13 8.12 -12.46
C ASN A 116 -2.63 7.75 -12.46
N GLN A 117 -3.06 6.94 -13.43
CA GLN A 117 -4.45 6.47 -13.54
C GLN A 117 -4.59 4.97 -13.26
N ARG A 118 -3.73 4.40 -12.41
CA ARG A 118 -3.71 2.96 -12.09
C ARG A 118 -5.07 2.47 -11.63
N ALA A 119 -5.70 3.13 -10.66
CA ALA A 119 -7.00 2.69 -10.12
C ALA A 119 -8.11 2.64 -11.20
N LEU A 120 -8.06 3.55 -12.18
CA LEU A 120 -8.98 3.51 -13.33
C LEU A 120 -8.66 2.34 -14.25
N SER A 121 -7.37 2.09 -14.52
CA SER A 121 -6.95 0.93 -15.33
C SER A 121 -7.31 -0.41 -14.69
N GLU A 122 -7.16 -0.55 -13.37
CA GLU A 122 -7.55 -1.73 -12.62
C GLU A 122 -9.07 -1.95 -12.66
N SER A 123 -9.86 -0.86 -12.64
CA SER A 123 -11.32 -0.93 -12.80
C SER A 123 -11.72 -1.47 -14.17
N VAL A 124 -11.04 -1.08 -15.24
CA VAL A 124 -11.26 -1.62 -16.60
C VAL A 124 -10.92 -3.10 -16.67
N LEU A 125 -9.85 -3.52 -15.99
CA LEU A 125 -9.44 -4.92 -15.89
C LEU A 125 -10.33 -5.77 -14.96
N SER A 126 -11.39 -5.19 -14.40
CA SER A 126 -12.27 -5.84 -13.41
C SER A 126 -11.52 -6.36 -12.19
N VAL A 127 -10.36 -5.77 -11.88
CA VAL A 127 -9.69 -5.97 -10.60
C VAL A 127 -10.59 -5.33 -9.55
N ARG A 128 -11.11 -6.12 -8.61
CA ARG A 128 -11.97 -5.57 -7.55
C ARG A 128 -11.17 -4.57 -6.73
N SER A 129 -11.82 -3.51 -6.26
CA SER A 129 -11.28 -2.64 -5.22
C SER A 129 -11.56 -3.24 -3.85
N ASN A 130 -10.71 -2.95 -2.86
CA ASN A 130 -10.97 -3.26 -1.44
C ASN A 130 -12.11 -2.38 -0.86
N VAL A 131 -12.60 -1.41 -1.64
CA VAL A 131 -13.72 -0.55 -1.29
C VAL A 131 -15.02 -1.24 -1.66
N ASN A 132 -15.90 -1.48 -0.67
CA ASN A 132 -17.31 -1.73 -0.95
C ASN A 132 -17.99 -0.35 -1.11
N PRO A 133 -18.39 0.05 -2.32
CA PRO A 133 -18.88 1.40 -2.57
C PRO A 133 -20.28 1.65 -2.01
N LEU A 134 -20.98 0.61 -1.54
CA LEU A 134 -22.40 0.70 -1.20
C LEU A 134 -22.68 1.00 0.28
N ASP A 135 -21.75 0.67 1.20
CA ASP A 135 -21.98 0.85 2.63
C ASP A 135 -20.65 0.87 3.42
N PRO A 136 -20.12 2.07 3.75
CA PRO A 136 -18.89 2.18 4.54
C PRO A 136 -19.05 1.56 5.92
N TRP A 137 -20.24 1.66 6.53
CA TRP A 137 -20.52 1.19 7.90
C TRP A 137 -20.39 -0.34 8.04
N ARG A 138 -20.67 -1.09 6.98
CA ARG A 138 -20.44 -2.55 6.97
C ARG A 138 -18.98 -2.93 7.07
N GLN A 139 -18.08 -2.11 6.52
CA GLN A 139 -16.64 -2.36 6.61
C GLN A 139 -16.10 -1.94 7.98
N GLU A 140 -16.74 -0.99 8.67
CA GLU A 140 -16.35 -0.57 10.02
C GLU A 140 -16.63 -1.63 11.08
N GLN A 141 -17.72 -2.40 10.92
CA GLN A 141 -18.15 -3.40 11.91
C GLN A 141 -17.23 -4.63 11.97
N ALA A 142 -16.44 -4.90 10.93
CA ALA A 142 -15.63 -6.12 10.85
C ALA A 142 -14.29 -5.99 11.57
N PHE A 143 -13.54 -4.89 11.38
CA PHE A 143 -12.20 -4.70 11.95
C PHE A 143 -11.86 -3.21 12.08
N PHE A 144 -11.95 -2.65 13.28
CA PHE A 144 -11.89 -1.19 13.49
C PHE A 144 -10.53 -0.55 13.11
N PHE A 145 -9.41 -1.27 13.16
CA PHE A 145 -8.09 -0.71 12.89
C PHE A 145 -7.37 -1.31 11.67
N ASP A 146 -8.04 -2.14 10.87
CA ASP A 146 -7.42 -2.78 9.69
C ASP A 146 -7.67 -1.98 8.41
N ARG A 147 -6.61 -1.34 7.91
CA ARG A 147 -6.61 -0.52 6.69
C ARG A 147 -6.77 -1.32 5.39
N HIS A 148 -6.44 -2.61 5.39
CA HIS A 148 -6.50 -3.46 4.20
C HIS A 148 -7.95 -3.86 3.88
N VAL A 149 -8.82 -3.88 4.90
CA VAL A 149 -10.25 -4.12 4.78
C VAL A 149 -11.11 -2.86 4.90
N ARG A 150 -10.57 -1.79 5.53
CA ARG A 150 -11.21 -0.47 5.62
C ARG A 150 -10.45 0.57 4.78
N PRO A 151 -10.92 0.88 3.56
CA PRO A 151 -10.27 1.88 2.72
C PRO A 151 -10.38 3.31 3.27
N TRP A 152 -11.43 3.59 4.04
CA TRP A 152 -11.74 4.91 4.60
C TRP A 152 -10.75 5.39 5.68
N ILE A 153 -9.94 4.48 6.23
CA ILE A 153 -8.87 4.79 7.18
C ILE A 153 -7.48 4.58 6.56
N SER A 154 -7.41 4.13 5.30
CA SER A 154 -6.16 3.85 4.63
C SER A 154 -5.61 5.11 3.98
N ARG A 155 -4.44 5.56 4.45
CA ARG A 155 -3.68 6.67 3.85
C ARG A 155 -3.29 6.38 2.39
N PHE A 156 -2.99 5.12 2.06
CA PHE A 156 -2.68 4.68 0.69
C PHE A 156 -3.86 4.81 -0.25
N LEU A 157 -5.07 4.53 0.26
CA LEU A 157 -6.33 4.72 -0.48
C LEU A 157 -6.90 6.13 -0.29
N ARG A 158 -6.09 7.07 0.26
CA ARG A 158 -6.45 8.47 0.48
C ARG A 158 -7.77 8.61 1.26
N PHE A 159 -7.99 7.73 2.24
CA PHE A 159 -9.21 7.69 3.05
C PHE A 159 -10.48 7.50 2.20
N GLY A 160 -10.37 6.80 1.06
CA GLY A 160 -11.44 6.59 0.10
C GLY A 160 -11.74 7.80 -0.80
N HIS A 161 -10.98 8.90 -0.67
CA HIS A 161 -11.13 10.07 -1.51
C HIS A 161 -10.42 9.90 -2.85
N SER A 162 -11.11 10.26 -3.94
CA SER A 162 -10.52 10.39 -5.27
C SER A 162 -10.21 11.87 -5.54
N PRO A 163 -8.94 12.30 -5.54
CA PRO A 163 -8.57 13.67 -5.88
C PRO A 163 -9.16 14.15 -7.21
N VAL A 164 -9.53 15.43 -7.25
CA VAL A 164 -10.07 16.10 -8.45
C VAL A 164 -9.05 16.15 -9.58
N HIS A 165 -7.79 16.41 -9.24
CA HIS A 165 -6.73 16.61 -10.22
C HIS A 165 -5.94 15.32 -10.43
N THR A 166 -5.69 15.01 -11.70
CA THR A 166 -4.61 14.12 -12.13
C THR A 166 -3.56 14.98 -12.79
N VAL A 167 -2.30 14.84 -12.40
CA VAL A 167 -1.20 15.62 -12.97
C VAL A 167 -0.95 15.21 -14.42
N LYS A 168 -0.26 16.08 -15.17
CA LYS A 168 0.22 15.72 -16.50
C LYS A 168 1.34 14.67 -16.40
N PRO A 169 1.42 13.71 -17.32
CA PRO A 169 2.43 12.65 -17.28
C PRO A 169 3.86 13.18 -17.17
N GLU A 170 4.19 14.27 -17.87
CA GLU A 170 5.55 14.81 -17.87
C GLU A 170 5.98 15.29 -16.47
N PHE A 171 5.04 15.77 -15.67
CA PHE A 171 5.29 16.15 -14.28
C PHE A 171 5.46 14.92 -13.38
N ALA A 172 4.64 13.89 -13.57
CA ALA A 172 4.78 12.62 -12.85
C ALA A 172 6.14 11.95 -13.16
N ASP A 173 6.58 11.99 -14.42
CA ASP A 173 7.87 11.43 -14.85
C ASP A 173 9.04 12.21 -14.26
N ALA A 174 8.93 13.54 -14.15
CA ALA A 174 9.95 14.36 -13.51
C ALA A 174 10.04 14.10 -12.01
N LEU A 175 8.89 13.92 -11.35
CA LEU A 175 8.81 13.58 -9.93
C LEU A 175 9.35 12.17 -9.64
N SER A 176 9.08 11.21 -10.53
CA SER A 176 9.63 9.85 -10.45
C SER A 176 11.16 9.89 -10.55
N ARG A 177 11.70 10.61 -11.54
CA ARG A 177 13.15 10.83 -11.67
C ARG A 177 13.78 11.53 -10.48
N PHE A 178 13.06 12.47 -9.85
CA PHE A 178 13.52 13.10 -8.61
C PHE A 178 13.65 12.08 -7.47
N LEU A 179 12.68 11.17 -7.32
CA LEU A 179 12.70 10.13 -6.30
C LEU A 179 13.76 9.05 -6.55
N GLU A 180 14.02 8.72 -7.83
CA GLU A 180 15.10 7.81 -8.25
C GLU A 180 16.48 8.31 -7.79
N CYS A 181 16.72 9.64 -7.77
CA CYS A 181 17.96 10.21 -7.22
C CYS A 181 18.22 9.83 -5.75
N PHE A 182 17.19 9.40 -5.02
CA PHE A 182 17.26 8.97 -3.62
C PHE A 182 17.09 7.46 -3.45
N TYR A 183 17.27 6.68 -4.53
CA TYR A 183 17.10 5.22 -4.56
C TYR A 183 15.67 4.76 -4.23
N VAL A 184 14.68 5.58 -4.58
CA VAL A 184 13.27 5.18 -4.58
C VAL A 184 12.91 4.81 -6.02
N ASP A 185 13.26 3.58 -6.40
CA ASP A 185 13.22 3.06 -7.77
C ASP A 185 12.60 1.64 -7.84
N ASP A 186 12.66 1.02 -9.02
CA ASP A 186 12.18 -0.35 -9.27
C ASP A 186 12.96 -1.40 -8.48
N ASP A 187 14.26 -1.20 -8.22
CA ASP A 187 15.06 -2.14 -7.44
C ASP A 187 14.60 -2.17 -5.97
N LEU A 188 14.31 -1.00 -5.39
CA LEU A 188 13.67 -0.89 -4.09
C LEU A 188 12.29 -1.56 -4.09
N ALA A 189 11.46 -1.31 -5.10
CA ALA A 189 10.13 -1.88 -5.19
C ALA A 189 10.17 -3.42 -5.24
N ALA A 190 11.04 -3.99 -6.07
CA ALA A 190 11.26 -5.43 -6.17
C ALA A 190 11.76 -6.03 -4.84
N PHE A 191 12.64 -5.34 -4.12
CA PHE A 191 13.04 -5.76 -2.78
C PHE A 191 11.85 -5.76 -1.81
N VAL A 192 11.08 -4.67 -1.76
CA VAL A 192 9.94 -4.52 -0.83
C VAL A 192 8.89 -5.59 -1.11
N GLU A 193 8.57 -5.87 -2.37
CA GLU A 193 7.60 -6.90 -2.75
C GLU A 193 8.04 -8.28 -2.26
N ARG A 194 9.29 -8.70 -2.56
CA ARG A 194 9.84 -9.98 -2.10
C ARG A 194 9.90 -10.07 -0.57
N PHE A 195 10.31 -8.99 0.08
CA PHE A 195 10.41 -8.94 1.53
C PHE A 195 9.04 -9.02 2.19
N ALA A 196 8.01 -8.39 1.63
CA ALA A 196 6.63 -8.49 2.13
C ALA A 196 6.10 -9.93 2.08
N HIS A 197 6.39 -10.68 1.01
CA HIS A 197 6.07 -12.11 0.93
C HIS A 197 6.76 -12.93 2.02
N GLU A 198 8.04 -12.66 2.27
CA GLU A 198 8.81 -13.37 3.29
C GLU A 198 8.31 -13.06 4.71
N VAL A 199 7.98 -11.80 4.99
CA VAL A 199 7.33 -11.38 6.25
C VAL A 199 6.00 -12.11 6.42
N GLN A 200 5.13 -12.08 5.42
CA GLN A 200 3.83 -12.77 5.51
C GLN A 200 3.97 -14.27 5.74
N ARG A 201 4.96 -14.92 5.10
CA ARG A 201 5.24 -16.35 5.30
C ARG A 201 5.68 -16.65 6.74
N LYS A 202 6.61 -15.87 7.28
CA LYS A 202 7.11 -16.03 8.64
C LYS A 202 6.03 -15.76 9.69
N GLU A 203 5.27 -14.69 9.54
CA GLU A 203 4.16 -14.34 10.43
C GLU A 203 3.09 -15.44 10.47
N ARG A 204 2.67 -15.94 9.30
CA ARG A 204 1.70 -17.05 9.24
C ARG A 204 2.21 -18.33 9.89
N TYR A 205 3.48 -18.65 9.69
CA TYR A 205 4.11 -19.83 10.29
C TYR A 205 4.19 -19.71 11.81
N MET A 206 4.62 -18.56 12.33
CA MET A 206 4.66 -18.28 13.76
C MET A 206 3.27 -18.30 14.39
N TRP A 207 2.29 -17.65 13.76
CA TRP A 207 0.90 -17.68 14.22
C TRP A 207 0.35 -19.10 14.30
N SER A 208 0.60 -19.91 13.27
CA SER A 208 0.18 -21.32 13.25
C SER A 208 0.82 -22.12 14.38
N THR A 209 2.11 -21.87 14.66
CA THR A 209 2.84 -22.52 15.75
C THR A 209 2.25 -22.16 17.11
N ILE A 210 1.96 -20.87 17.34
CA ILE A 210 1.33 -20.38 18.58
C ILE A 210 -0.05 -20.99 18.77
N VAL A 211 -0.89 -20.98 17.74
CA VAL A 211 -2.25 -21.53 17.80
C VAL A 211 -2.23 -23.02 18.11
N MET A 212 -1.33 -23.78 17.46
CA MET A 212 -1.19 -25.21 17.74
C MET A 212 -0.69 -25.47 19.17
N GLY A 213 0.18 -24.61 19.70
CA GLY A 213 0.65 -24.71 21.09
C GLY A 213 -0.40 -24.38 22.15
N ILE A 214 -1.45 -23.60 21.81
CA ILE A 214 -2.55 -23.28 22.72
C ILE A 214 -3.61 -24.41 22.75
N ILE A 215 -3.75 -25.14 21.64
CA ILE A 215 -4.75 -26.21 21.50
C ILE A 215 -4.29 -27.52 22.19
N GLN A 216 -2.99 -27.66 22.45
CA GLN A 216 -2.39 -28.80 23.18
C GLN A 216 -2.49 -28.63 24.69
#